data_AF-A0AAF3EUG3-F1
#
_entry.id   AF-A0AAF3EUG3-F1
#
_cell.length_a   1.000
_cell.length_b   1.000
_cell.length_c   1.000
_cell.angle_alpha   90.00
_cell.angle_beta   90.00
_cell.angle_gamma   90.00
#
_symmetry.space_group_name_H-M   'P 1'
#
loop_
_entity.id
_entity.type
_entity.pdbx_description
1 polymer ?
#
loop_
_entity_poly.entity_id
_entity_poly.type
_entity_poly.pdbx_seq_one_letter_code
_entity_poly.pdbx_strand_id
1 'polypeptide(L)'
;MLGAEYDPEKNQPGQTFDDFFIDYYSRIWLTYRSGFDEFPGTTIRSDCGWGCMLRTSQMMVAQAILVLRHGRNWRWNLRGMNLNEKMPETAWEHYEILRLFEDKPSLEAPLGIHRLLELSGGKASAERWFRPSEALSLLKRAIQTSTSSLTAGLAMVVCSDGTLIVPIVERETRNWTRPLLLFICVRLGAHSVNKVYHRHLQYLLKMPNSLGIGGGKPNHSTYFIGYYDQQLIYLDPHVSHPYIPLEKELEKDHEAKPKHKPFSSFHCRLLSKMHISDIDPSCAIGFLINGKNEFEESMRFLNLNQVIDVELGRGLGSKRTKDPIFTVLYEEPIGGETRHISEQERKQAEDHGFELL
;
A
#
# COMPACT_ATOMS: atom_id res chain seq x y z
N MET A 1 12.23 -8.81 2.58
CA MET A 1 11.16 -7.88 2.98
C MET A 1 11.27 -6.62 2.15
N LEU A 2 10.27 -6.30 1.33
CA LEU A 2 10.23 -5.13 0.43
C LEU A 2 11.57 -4.90 -0.28
N GLY A 3 12.03 -5.92 -1.02
CA GLY A 3 13.28 -5.86 -1.77
C GLY A 3 14.58 -6.12 -1.00
N ALA A 4 14.56 -6.07 0.34
CA ALA A 4 15.75 -6.36 1.17
C ALA A 4 15.81 -7.85 1.56
N GLU A 5 17.00 -8.42 1.52
CA GLU A 5 17.29 -9.80 1.94
C GLU A 5 18.02 -9.79 3.29
N TYR A 6 17.66 -10.74 4.15
CA TYR A 6 18.24 -10.92 5.48
C TYR A 6 18.60 -12.39 5.64
N ASP A 7 19.79 -12.65 6.15
CA ASP A 7 20.34 -13.98 6.29
C ASP A 7 20.94 -14.14 7.70
N PRO A 8 20.32 -14.95 8.58
CA PRO A 8 20.80 -15.14 9.94
C PRO A 8 22.14 -15.90 10.01
N GLU A 9 22.53 -16.62 8.96
CA GLU A 9 23.77 -17.40 8.91
C GLU A 9 24.94 -16.59 8.37
N LYS A 10 24.66 -15.56 7.55
CA LYS A 10 25.69 -14.64 7.06
C LYS A 10 25.91 -13.53 8.07
N ASN A 11 27.08 -13.54 8.70
CA ASN A 11 27.51 -12.51 9.65
C ASN A 11 27.96 -11.21 8.93
N GLN A 12 27.12 -10.69 8.02
CA GLN A 12 27.34 -9.45 7.29
C GLN A 12 26.53 -8.31 7.93
N PRO A 13 27.16 -7.18 8.29
CA PRO A 13 26.44 -6.01 8.81
C PRO A 13 25.33 -5.55 7.84
N GLY A 14 24.13 -5.31 8.36
CA GLY A 14 22.98 -4.84 7.57
C GLY A 14 22.08 -5.94 6.99
N GLN A 15 22.47 -7.22 7.14
CA GLN A 15 21.69 -8.37 6.68
C GLN A 15 21.37 -9.37 7.82
N THR A 16 21.67 -9.01 9.07
CA THR A 16 21.45 -9.90 10.21
C THR A 16 19.97 -10.07 10.55
N PHE A 17 19.66 -11.03 11.42
CA PHE A 17 18.30 -11.20 11.94
C PHE A 17 17.83 -10.00 12.80
N ASP A 18 18.75 -9.31 13.47
CA ASP A 18 18.44 -8.07 14.19
C ASP A 18 18.11 -6.93 13.22
N ASP A 19 18.84 -6.82 12.09
CA ASP A 19 18.56 -5.84 11.05
C ASP A 19 17.18 -6.04 10.43
N PHE A 20 16.73 -7.30 10.30
CA PHE A 20 15.38 -7.64 9.87
C PHE A 20 14.32 -7.06 10.83
N PHE A 21 14.47 -7.28 12.14
CA PHE A 21 13.52 -6.75 13.12
C PHE A 21 13.51 -5.24 13.16
N ILE A 22 14.69 -4.61 13.10
CA ILE A 22 14.80 -3.14 13.05
C ILE A 22 14.06 -2.63 11.82
N ASP A 23 14.21 -3.27 10.66
CA ASP A 23 13.46 -2.90 9.46
C ASP A 23 11.95 -3.11 9.58
N TYR A 24 11.51 -4.23 10.17
CA TYR A 24 10.10 -4.54 10.38
C TYR A 24 9.43 -3.50 11.29
N TYR A 25 10.06 -3.21 12.43
CA TYR A 25 9.59 -2.21 13.40
C TYR A 25 9.61 -0.78 12.84
N SER A 26 10.40 -0.53 11.78
CA SER A 26 10.46 0.77 11.14
C SER A 26 9.30 1.07 10.21
N ARG A 27 8.56 0.05 9.76
CA ARG A 27 7.45 0.25 8.84
C ARG A 27 6.29 0.97 9.55
N ILE A 28 5.69 1.93 8.87
CA ILE A 28 4.52 2.65 9.37
C ILE A 28 3.35 1.67 9.41
N TRP A 29 2.77 1.53 10.59
CA TRP A 29 1.65 0.65 10.89
C TRP A 29 0.41 1.48 11.19
N LEU A 30 -0.55 1.42 10.28
CA LEU A 30 -1.84 2.10 10.41
C LEU A 30 -2.90 1.06 10.70
N THR A 31 -3.61 1.26 11.81
CA THR A 31 -4.61 0.33 12.33
C THR A 31 -5.94 1.02 12.49
N TYR A 32 -6.97 0.27 12.88
CA TYR A 32 -8.19 0.85 13.39
C TYR A 32 -7.91 1.86 14.51
N ARG A 33 -8.68 2.93 14.51
CA ARG A 33 -8.72 3.94 15.57
C ARG A 33 -10.12 4.12 16.12
N SER A 34 -10.17 4.54 17.38
CA SER A 34 -11.41 4.89 18.08
C SER A 34 -11.23 6.21 18.84
N GLY A 35 -12.31 6.98 18.97
CA GLY A 35 -12.31 8.24 19.69
C GLY A 35 -11.77 9.43 18.89
N PHE A 36 -11.66 9.31 17.56
CA PHE A 36 -11.42 10.48 16.70
C PHE A 36 -12.70 11.32 16.53
N ASP A 37 -12.57 12.46 15.84
CA ASP A 37 -13.70 13.35 15.54
C ASP A 37 -14.74 12.68 14.62
N GLU A 38 -16.00 13.04 14.78
CA GLU A 38 -17.08 12.48 13.95
C GLU A 38 -16.84 12.72 12.46
N PHE A 39 -17.13 11.70 11.65
CA PHE A 39 -17.19 11.94 10.22
C PHE A 39 -18.36 12.91 9.90
N PRO A 40 -18.17 13.88 8.99
CA PRO A 40 -19.19 14.87 8.66
C PRO A 40 -20.56 14.24 8.36
N GLY A 41 -21.59 14.65 9.12
CA GLY A 41 -22.97 14.17 8.95
C GLY A 41 -23.26 12.79 9.59
N THR A 42 -22.34 12.25 10.39
CA THR A 42 -22.50 10.98 11.13
C THR A 42 -22.21 11.17 12.61
N THR A 43 -22.43 10.13 13.42
CA THR A 43 -21.99 10.05 14.83
C THR A 43 -20.82 9.07 15.00
N ILE A 44 -20.22 8.62 13.90
CA ILE A 44 -19.21 7.56 13.89
C ILE A 44 -17.85 8.16 14.25
N ARG A 45 -17.23 7.60 15.29
CA ARG A 45 -15.92 8.00 15.85
C ARG A 45 -14.89 6.87 15.83
N SER A 46 -15.12 5.86 15.00
CA SER A 46 -14.21 4.73 14.84
C SER A 46 -14.33 4.09 13.48
N ASP A 47 -13.23 3.55 12.97
CA ASP A 47 -13.21 2.74 11.75
C ASP A 47 -13.13 1.22 12.01
N CYS A 48 -13.26 0.82 13.28
CA CYS A 48 -13.27 -0.58 13.66
C CYS A 48 -14.36 -1.36 12.91
N GLY A 49 -13.96 -2.49 12.32
CA GLY A 49 -14.88 -3.39 11.63
C GLY A 49 -15.17 -3.05 10.17
N TRP A 50 -14.70 -1.92 9.64
CA TRP A 50 -14.96 -1.54 8.24
C TRP A 50 -13.80 -0.86 7.52
N GLY A 51 -12.94 -0.12 8.23
CA GLY A 51 -11.86 0.68 7.64
C GLY A 51 -10.60 -0.10 7.22
N CYS A 52 -10.57 -1.43 7.33
CA CYS A 52 -9.31 -2.18 7.28
C CYS A 52 -8.59 -1.99 5.95
N MET A 53 -9.31 -2.01 4.83
CA MET A 53 -8.70 -1.87 3.51
C MET A 53 -8.17 -0.45 3.28
N LEU A 54 -8.83 0.57 3.83
CA LEU A 54 -8.30 1.93 3.82
C LEU A 54 -6.97 1.99 4.58
N ARG A 55 -6.88 1.37 5.77
CA ARG A 55 -5.63 1.27 6.54
C ARG A 55 -4.53 0.53 5.80
N THR A 56 -4.84 -0.61 5.19
CA THR A 56 -3.91 -1.37 4.35
C THR A 56 -3.37 -0.53 3.21
N SER A 57 -4.23 0.15 2.45
CA SER A 57 -3.81 1.01 1.34
C SER A 57 -3.04 2.25 1.82
N GLN A 58 -3.41 2.84 2.95
CA GLN A 58 -2.65 3.93 3.57
C GLN A 58 -1.23 3.46 3.92
N MET A 59 -1.04 2.25 4.47
CA MET A 59 0.30 1.73 4.77
C MET A 59 1.15 1.55 3.51
N MET A 60 0.57 1.08 2.39
CA MET A 60 1.29 0.96 1.12
C MET A 60 1.76 2.31 0.59
N VAL A 61 0.91 3.35 0.66
CA VAL A 61 1.28 4.72 0.25
C VAL A 61 2.26 5.36 1.23
N ALA A 62 2.09 5.15 2.54
CA ALA A 62 3.01 5.63 3.57
C ALA A 62 4.42 5.06 3.36
N GLN A 63 4.52 3.78 3.02
CA GLN A 63 5.79 3.15 2.67
C GLN A 63 6.45 3.81 1.45
N ALA A 64 5.67 4.17 0.42
CA ALA A 64 6.20 4.85 -0.76
C ALA A 64 6.75 6.25 -0.42
N ILE A 65 5.99 7.04 0.34
CA ILE A 65 6.40 8.39 0.77
C ILE A 65 7.65 8.31 1.66
N LEU A 66 7.69 7.34 2.59
CA LEU A 66 8.85 7.09 3.45
C LEU A 66 10.11 6.77 2.64
N VAL A 67 10.00 5.90 1.64
CA VAL A 67 11.14 5.54 0.78
C VAL A 67 11.57 6.70 -0.10
N LEU A 68 10.64 7.49 -0.65
CA LEU A 68 11.00 8.68 -1.44
C LEU A 68 11.69 9.76 -0.60
N ARG A 69 11.27 9.93 0.65
CA ARG A 69 11.84 10.96 1.53
C ARG A 69 13.18 10.55 2.13
N HIS A 70 13.31 9.30 2.60
CA HIS A 70 14.46 8.86 3.40
C HIS A 70 15.27 7.71 2.77
N GLY A 71 14.78 7.12 1.69
CA GLY A 71 15.35 5.91 1.11
C GLY A 71 14.95 4.63 1.85
N ARG A 72 15.12 3.49 1.17
CA ARG A 72 14.74 2.17 1.68
C ARG A 72 15.51 1.72 2.93
N ASN A 73 16.72 2.24 3.11
CA ASN A 73 17.63 1.89 4.20
C ASN A 73 17.36 2.65 5.50
N TRP A 74 16.48 3.65 5.48
CA TRP A 74 16.05 4.35 6.69
C TRP A 74 15.40 3.40 7.68
N ARG A 75 15.66 3.64 8.97
CA ARG A 75 15.13 2.89 10.10
C ARG A 75 14.63 3.84 11.18
N TRP A 76 13.49 3.49 11.77
CA TRP A 76 12.94 4.17 12.93
C TRP A 76 13.73 3.75 14.18
N ASN A 77 14.38 4.70 14.82
CA ASN A 77 15.09 4.46 16.07
C ASN A 77 14.57 5.35 17.20
N LEU A 78 13.89 4.74 18.17
CA LEU A 78 13.50 5.39 19.42
C LEU A 78 14.62 5.35 20.49
N ARG A 79 15.59 4.43 20.37
CA ARG A 79 16.68 4.27 21.34
C ARG A 79 17.66 5.42 21.15
N GLY A 80 17.58 6.38 22.07
CA GLY A 80 18.47 7.55 22.12
C GLY A 80 17.75 8.89 21.99
N MET A 81 16.44 8.92 21.76
CA MET A 81 15.69 10.19 21.80
C MET A 81 15.51 10.65 23.25
N ASN A 82 16.38 11.55 23.69
CA ASN A 82 16.12 12.35 24.87
C ASN A 82 15.08 13.42 24.50
N LEU A 83 13.81 13.20 24.87
CA LEU A 83 12.71 14.10 24.54
C LEU A 83 12.77 15.45 25.26
N ASN A 84 13.74 15.65 26.16
CA ASN A 84 14.05 16.96 26.72
C ASN A 84 14.86 17.84 25.74
N GLU A 85 15.39 17.26 24.66
CA GLU A 85 16.13 17.95 23.59
C GLU A 85 15.25 18.15 22.35
N LYS A 86 15.67 19.07 21.46
CA LYS A 86 14.97 19.33 20.20
C LYS A 86 14.88 18.02 19.40
N MET A 87 13.70 17.69 18.89
CA MET A 87 13.49 16.48 18.10
C MET A 87 14.47 16.44 16.92
N PRO A 88 15.20 15.33 16.72
CA PRO A 88 16.10 15.19 15.58
C PRO A 88 15.35 15.40 14.26
N GLU A 89 16.03 15.97 13.25
CA GLU A 89 15.45 16.25 11.93
C GLU A 89 14.77 15.00 11.32
N THR A 90 15.41 13.84 11.41
CA THR A 90 14.85 12.57 10.91
C THR A 90 13.55 12.15 11.61
N ALA A 91 13.37 12.51 12.88
CA ALA A 91 12.11 12.28 13.59
C ALA A 91 11.05 13.33 13.26
N TRP A 92 11.46 14.56 12.96
CA TRP A 92 10.56 15.60 12.45
C TRP A 92 10.00 15.24 11.08
N GLU A 93 10.85 14.81 10.15
CA GLU A 93 10.41 14.36 8.84
C GLU A 93 9.49 13.13 8.92
N HIS A 94 9.79 12.18 9.82
CA HIS A 94 8.89 11.05 10.10
C HIS A 94 7.53 11.51 10.64
N TYR A 95 7.54 12.45 11.58
CA TYR A 95 6.33 13.10 12.09
C TYR A 95 5.51 13.74 10.96
N GLU A 96 6.14 14.49 10.05
CA GLU A 96 5.48 15.12 8.90
C GLU A 96 4.81 14.09 7.97
N ILE A 97 5.44 12.93 7.76
CA ILE A 97 4.83 11.82 7.01
C ILE A 97 3.62 11.27 7.75
N LEU A 98 3.72 11.03 9.07
CA LEU A 98 2.60 10.51 9.86
C LEU A 98 1.39 11.45 9.86
N ARG A 99 1.62 12.78 9.91
CA ARG A 99 0.55 13.78 9.84
C ARG A 99 -0.35 13.64 8.62
N LEU A 100 0.21 13.18 7.48
CA LEU A 100 -0.58 12.98 6.27
C LEU A 100 -1.75 12.00 6.46
N PHE A 101 -1.58 11.03 7.37
CA PHE A 101 -2.51 9.92 7.60
C PHE A 101 -3.31 10.06 8.89
N GLU A 102 -3.19 11.18 9.60
CA GLU A 102 -3.84 11.39 10.89
C GLU A 102 -5.37 11.34 10.79
N ASP A 103 -6.02 10.79 11.81
CA ASP A 103 -7.47 10.57 11.84
C ASP A 103 -8.22 11.81 12.31
N LYS A 104 -8.07 12.91 11.58
CA LYS A 104 -8.75 14.17 11.84
C LYS A 104 -9.27 14.84 10.56
N PRO A 105 -10.37 15.60 10.63
CA PRO A 105 -10.90 16.36 9.50
C PRO A 105 -10.05 17.63 9.24
N SER A 106 -8.81 17.47 8.78
CA SER A 106 -7.87 18.56 8.51
C SER A 106 -7.24 18.46 7.12
N LEU A 107 -6.99 19.62 6.50
CA LEU A 107 -6.20 19.72 5.27
C LEU A 107 -4.73 19.28 5.46
N GLU A 108 -4.25 19.26 6.71
CA GLU A 108 -2.91 18.76 7.05
C GLU A 108 -2.85 17.22 7.06
N ALA A 109 -3.99 16.54 7.08
CA ALA A 109 -4.13 15.08 7.01
C ALA A 109 -4.80 14.64 5.69
N PRO A 110 -4.24 15.00 4.51
CA PRO A 110 -4.90 14.79 3.23
C PRO A 110 -5.08 13.31 2.86
N LEU A 111 -4.36 12.39 3.50
CA LEU A 111 -4.46 10.94 3.28
C LEU A 111 -5.13 10.23 4.47
N GLY A 112 -5.62 10.97 5.46
CA GLY A 112 -6.33 10.48 6.64
C GLY A 112 -7.71 9.92 6.33
N ILE A 113 -8.26 9.12 7.24
CA ILE A 113 -9.51 8.39 6.98
C ILE A 113 -10.72 9.30 6.75
N HIS A 114 -10.78 10.47 7.41
CA HIS A 114 -11.83 11.47 7.19
C HIS A 114 -11.84 11.96 5.74
N ARG A 115 -10.67 12.26 5.18
CA ARG A 115 -10.54 12.71 3.80
C ARG A 115 -10.89 11.61 2.80
N LEU A 116 -10.46 10.37 3.06
CA LEU A 116 -10.83 9.23 2.22
C LEU A 116 -12.34 8.99 2.22
N LEU A 117 -12.99 9.11 3.39
CA LEU A 117 -14.43 8.96 3.49
C LEU A 117 -15.17 10.08 2.75
N GLU A 118 -14.75 11.34 2.92
CA GLU A 118 -15.28 12.49 2.18
C GLU A 118 -15.23 12.24 0.66
N LEU A 119 -14.08 11.82 0.14
CA LEU A 119 -13.89 11.51 -1.29
C LEU A 119 -14.74 10.33 -1.77
N SER A 120 -15.12 9.42 -0.88
CA SER A 120 -15.92 8.24 -1.19
C SER A 120 -17.43 8.45 -1.21
N GLY A 121 -17.91 9.69 -1.04
CA GLY A 121 -19.34 10.02 -0.95
C GLY A 121 -19.84 10.29 0.48
N GLY A 122 -18.91 10.45 1.44
CA GLY A 122 -19.22 10.85 2.81
C GLY A 122 -20.04 9.80 3.56
N LYS A 123 -21.11 10.24 4.22
CA LYS A 123 -21.98 9.41 5.08
C LYS A 123 -22.42 8.09 4.45
N ALA A 124 -22.74 8.08 3.14
CA ALA A 124 -23.24 6.88 2.46
C ALA A 124 -22.20 5.75 2.37
N SER A 125 -20.91 6.09 2.51
CA SER A 125 -19.80 5.15 2.49
C SER A 125 -19.25 4.86 3.88
N ALA A 126 -19.84 5.42 4.95
CA ALA A 126 -19.42 5.09 6.30
C ALA A 126 -19.80 3.64 6.61
N GLU A 127 -18.96 2.93 7.36
CA GLU A 127 -19.20 1.53 7.78
C GLU A 127 -19.22 0.47 6.67
N ARG A 128 -19.03 0.85 5.41
CA ARG A 128 -18.85 -0.13 4.33
C ARG A 128 -17.39 -0.58 4.23
N TRP A 129 -17.20 -1.81 3.79
CA TRP A 129 -15.88 -2.27 3.36
C TRP A 129 -15.53 -1.72 1.97
N PHE A 130 -14.24 -1.45 1.75
CA PHE A 130 -13.70 -0.94 0.49
C PHE A 130 -12.87 -2.02 -0.20
N ARG A 131 -13.03 -2.16 -1.52
CA ARG A 131 -12.15 -3.02 -2.32
C ARG A 131 -10.75 -2.40 -2.44
N PRO A 132 -9.69 -3.18 -2.70
CA PRO A 132 -8.34 -2.64 -2.91
C PRO A 132 -8.29 -1.54 -3.99
N SER A 133 -8.95 -1.75 -5.13
CA SER A 133 -9.02 -0.78 -6.24
C SER A 133 -9.72 0.53 -5.85
N GLU A 134 -10.81 0.44 -5.06
CA GLU A 134 -11.53 1.61 -4.56
C GLU A 134 -10.68 2.40 -3.57
N ALA A 135 -10.12 1.73 -2.56
CA ALA A 135 -9.30 2.37 -1.53
C ALA A 135 -8.07 3.08 -2.14
N LEU A 136 -7.40 2.43 -3.09
CA LEU A 136 -6.27 3.02 -3.82
C LEU A 136 -6.70 4.17 -4.73
N SER A 137 -7.88 4.07 -5.39
CA SER A 137 -8.41 5.17 -6.20
C SER A 137 -8.76 6.41 -5.35
N LEU A 138 -9.25 6.21 -4.13
CA LEU A 138 -9.46 7.30 -3.17
C LEU A 138 -8.14 7.96 -2.78
N LEU A 139 -7.10 7.16 -2.48
CA LEU A 139 -5.77 7.68 -2.19
C LEU A 139 -5.15 8.42 -3.39
N LYS A 140 -5.36 7.93 -4.62
CA LYS A 140 -4.95 8.65 -5.85
C LYS A 140 -5.58 10.03 -5.90
N ARG A 141 -6.90 10.13 -5.71
CA ARG A 141 -7.63 11.42 -5.67
C ARG A 141 -7.17 12.31 -4.52
N ALA A 142 -6.92 11.72 -3.35
CA ALA A 142 -6.41 12.42 -2.19
C ALA A 142 -5.04 13.05 -2.47
N ILE A 143 -4.09 12.28 -3.03
CA ILE A 143 -2.76 12.78 -3.46
C ILE A 143 -2.90 13.89 -4.50
N GLN A 144 -3.80 13.76 -5.48
CA GLN A 144 -4.01 14.78 -6.52
C GLN A 144 -4.53 16.12 -5.97
N THR A 145 -5.32 16.08 -4.89
CA THR A 145 -5.90 17.28 -4.25
C THR A 145 -5.10 17.76 -3.03
N SER A 146 -4.05 17.05 -2.64
CA SER A 146 -3.24 17.38 -1.48
C SER A 146 -2.37 18.61 -1.75
N THR A 147 -2.31 19.50 -0.76
CA THR A 147 -1.41 20.66 -0.76
C THR A 147 -0.06 20.38 -0.09
N SER A 148 0.14 19.16 0.44
CA SER A 148 1.39 18.80 1.10
C SER A 148 2.55 18.66 0.11
N SER A 149 3.71 19.21 0.50
CA SER A 149 4.97 19.06 -0.25
C SER A 149 5.42 17.60 -0.36
N LEU A 150 5.07 16.74 0.61
CA LEU A 150 5.41 15.31 0.61
C LEU A 150 4.64 14.50 -0.45
N THR A 151 3.49 15.01 -0.89
CA THR A 151 2.68 14.42 -1.97
C THR A 151 2.86 15.13 -3.31
N ALA A 152 3.42 16.35 -3.27
CA ALA A 152 3.66 17.13 -4.46
C ALA A 152 4.63 16.38 -5.39
N GLY A 153 4.29 16.33 -6.68
CA GLY A 153 5.13 15.65 -7.65
C GLY A 153 4.99 14.12 -7.67
N LEU A 154 4.17 13.48 -6.84
CA LEU A 154 3.89 12.03 -6.95
C LEU A 154 2.89 11.72 -8.05
N ALA A 155 3.23 10.83 -8.98
CA ALA A 155 2.26 10.26 -9.92
C ALA A 155 1.75 8.92 -9.34
N MET A 156 0.46 8.65 -9.48
CA MET A 156 -0.13 7.39 -9.03
C MET A 156 -1.02 6.77 -10.11
N VAL A 157 -0.75 5.51 -10.45
CA VAL A 157 -1.55 4.71 -11.39
C VAL A 157 -2.10 3.51 -10.64
N VAL A 158 -3.42 3.33 -10.74
CA VAL A 158 -4.14 2.18 -10.21
C VAL A 158 -4.71 1.44 -11.40
N CYS A 159 -4.21 0.24 -11.66
CA CYS A 159 -4.73 -0.68 -12.66
C CYS A 159 -5.72 -1.60 -11.95
N SER A 160 -6.99 -1.54 -12.34
CA SER A 160 -8.06 -2.31 -11.69
C SER A 160 -8.29 -3.67 -12.35
N ASP A 161 -7.90 -3.83 -13.61
CA ASP A 161 -8.27 -4.92 -14.53
C ASP A 161 -7.09 -5.84 -14.91
N GLY A 162 -5.95 -5.72 -14.21
CA GLY A 162 -4.75 -6.48 -14.53
C GLY A 162 -4.12 -6.13 -15.89
N THR A 163 -4.48 -4.99 -16.50
CA THR A 163 -3.87 -4.49 -17.74
C THR A 163 -3.20 -3.13 -17.53
N LEU A 164 -1.88 -3.10 -17.64
CA LEU A 164 -1.07 -1.89 -17.52
C LEU A 164 -0.77 -1.31 -18.91
N ILE A 165 -1.32 -0.13 -19.19
CA ILE A 165 -1.10 0.57 -20.46
C ILE A 165 0.02 1.62 -20.27
N VAL A 166 1.18 1.39 -20.89
CA VAL A 166 2.37 2.24 -20.73
C VAL A 166 2.10 3.70 -21.13
N PRO A 167 1.42 4.02 -22.24
CA PRO A 167 1.05 5.41 -22.57
C PRO A 167 0.28 6.15 -21.46
N ILE A 168 -0.56 5.46 -20.68
CA ILE A 168 -1.26 6.07 -19.52
C ILE A 168 -0.24 6.41 -18.42
N VAL A 169 0.70 5.51 -18.16
CA VAL A 169 1.79 5.73 -17.20
C VAL A 169 2.65 6.92 -17.61
N GLU A 170 3.04 7.01 -18.88
CA GLU A 170 3.84 8.12 -19.40
C GLU A 170 3.09 9.45 -19.22
N ARG A 171 1.79 9.49 -19.50
CA ARG A 171 0.96 10.70 -19.30
C ARG A 171 0.85 11.10 -17.82
N GLU A 172 0.56 10.15 -16.94
CA GLU A 172 0.40 10.40 -15.49
C GLU A 172 1.71 10.85 -14.84
N THR A 173 2.84 10.29 -15.28
CA THR A 173 4.19 10.65 -14.81
C THR A 173 4.76 11.90 -15.47
N ARG A 174 4.04 12.51 -16.42
CA ARG A 174 4.53 13.60 -17.28
C ARG A 174 5.86 13.22 -17.94
N ASN A 175 5.85 12.11 -18.68
CA ASN A 175 6.99 11.47 -19.31
C ASN A 175 8.12 11.19 -18.32
N TRP A 176 7.81 10.47 -17.24
CA TRP A 176 8.79 10.01 -16.24
C TRP A 176 9.53 11.12 -15.49
N THR A 177 9.02 12.35 -15.50
CA THR A 177 9.58 13.46 -14.70
C THR A 177 9.17 13.40 -13.23
N ARG A 178 8.22 12.52 -12.90
CA ARG A 178 7.66 12.31 -11.57
C ARG A 178 7.83 10.85 -11.15
N PRO A 179 8.18 10.57 -9.89
CA PRO A 179 8.14 9.19 -9.39
C PRO A 179 6.71 8.65 -9.44
N LEU A 180 6.60 7.37 -9.76
CA LEU A 180 5.36 6.63 -9.96
C LEU A 180 5.10 5.69 -8.80
N LEU A 181 3.94 5.83 -8.17
CA LEU A 181 3.32 4.80 -7.35
C LEU A 181 2.40 3.98 -8.26
N LEU A 182 2.81 2.77 -8.60
CA LEU A 182 2.06 1.87 -9.46
C LEU A 182 1.40 0.78 -8.61
N PHE A 183 0.08 0.66 -8.71
CA PHE A 183 -0.67 -0.41 -8.06
C PHE A 183 -1.45 -1.23 -9.10
N ILE A 184 -1.28 -2.54 -9.06
CA ILE A 184 -1.98 -3.50 -9.92
C ILE A 184 -2.92 -4.32 -9.05
N CYS A 185 -4.22 -4.12 -9.20
CA CYS A 185 -5.25 -4.90 -8.52
C CYS A 185 -5.55 -6.16 -9.34
N VAL A 186 -5.53 -7.32 -8.70
CA VAL A 186 -5.66 -8.62 -9.33
C VAL A 186 -6.45 -9.58 -8.44
N ARG A 187 -7.00 -10.62 -9.08
CA ARG A 187 -7.60 -11.76 -8.39
C ARG A 187 -6.87 -13.05 -8.78
N LEU A 188 -6.15 -13.64 -7.83
CA LEU A 188 -5.23 -14.77 -8.04
C LEU A 188 -5.89 -16.16 -7.85
N GLY A 189 -7.22 -16.20 -7.77
CA GLY A 189 -7.99 -17.42 -7.56
C GLY A 189 -9.45 -17.15 -7.15
N ALA A 190 -10.25 -18.21 -7.12
CA ALA A 190 -11.67 -18.10 -6.76
C ALA A 190 -11.85 -17.95 -5.24
N HIS A 191 -11.30 -18.89 -4.46
CA HIS A 191 -11.45 -18.96 -2.99
C HIS A 191 -10.12 -18.84 -2.25
N SER A 192 -9.05 -19.36 -2.87
CA SER A 192 -7.68 -19.30 -2.37
C SER A 192 -6.76 -18.95 -3.53
N VAL A 193 -5.57 -18.45 -3.24
CA VAL A 193 -4.55 -18.22 -4.26
C VAL A 193 -4.20 -19.52 -4.97
N ASN A 194 -4.16 -19.50 -6.30
CA ASN A 194 -3.71 -20.63 -7.08
C ASN A 194 -2.20 -20.85 -6.87
N LYS A 195 -1.79 -22.09 -6.65
CA LYS A 195 -0.39 -22.49 -6.39
C LYS A 195 0.59 -22.02 -7.45
N VAL A 196 0.14 -21.86 -8.70
CA VAL A 196 0.97 -21.31 -9.80
C VAL A 196 1.52 -19.92 -9.46
N TYR A 197 0.79 -19.12 -8.69
CA TYR A 197 1.18 -17.75 -8.33
C TYR A 197 2.05 -17.64 -7.09
N HIS A 198 2.24 -18.72 -6.31
CA HIS A 198 3.02 -18.65 -5.05
C HIS A 198 4.42 -18.09 -5.28
N ARG A 199 5.12 -18.61 -6.31
CA ARG A 199 6.46 -18.16 -6.66
C ARG A 199 6.46 -16.73 -7.23
N HIS A 200 5.40 -16.35 -7.96
CA HIS A 200 5.24 -15.00 -8.49
C HIS A 200 5.13 -13.97 -7.36
N LEU A 201 4.37 -14.25 -6.30
CA LEU A 201 4.27 -13.38 -5.12
C LEU A 201 5.62 -13.19 -4.41
N GLN A 202 6.42 -14.26 -4.31
CA GLN A 202 7.78 -14.17 -3.75
C GLN A 202 8.68 -13.28 -4.62
N TYR A 203 8.60 -13.38 -5.95
CA TYR A 203 9.34 -12.49 -6.85
C TYR A 203 8.93 -11.03 -6.67
N LEU A 204 7.64 -10.74 -6.58
CA LEU A 204 7.10 -9.39 -6.35
C LEU A 204 7.62 -8.77 -5.05
N LEU A 205 7.70 -9.55 -3.97
CA LEU A 205 8.22 -9.09 -2.67
C LEU A 205 9.75 -8.97 -2.63
N LYS A 206 10.45 -9.63 -3.55
CA LYS A 206 11.91 -9.58 -3.70
C LYS A 206 12.39 -8.36 -4.50
N MET A 207 11.52 -7.69 -5.25
CA MET A 207 11.94 -6.55 -6.08
C MET A 207 12.35 -5.34 -5.22
N PRO A 208 13.47 -4.65 -5.54
CA PRO A 208 13.95 -3.47 -4.79
C PRO A 208 12.92 -2.34 -4.68
N ASN A 209 12.07 -2.21 -5.69
CA ASN A 209 11.01 -1.22 -5.77
C ASN A 209 9.64 -1.72 -5.28
N SER A 210 9.59 -2.89 -4.63
CA SER A 210 8.35 -3.43 -4.10
C SER A 210 7.78 -2.53 -2.99
N LEU A 211 6.52 -2.15 -3.13
CA LEU A 211 5.71 -1.58 -2.06
C LEU A 211 4.87 -2.65 -1.35
N GLY A 212 5.13 -3.94 -1.62
CA GLY A 212 4.40 -5.04 -1.01
C GLY A 212 3.06 -5.32 -1.67
N ILE A 213 2.25 -6.13 -1.00
CA ILE A 213 0.95 -6.60 -1.48
C ILE A 213 -0.09 -6.28 -0.40
N GLY A 214 -1.13 -5.53 -0.74
CA GLY A 214 -2.24 -5.22 0.16
C GLY A 214 -3.52 -5.84 -0.34
N GLY A 215 -4.25 -6.55 0.51
CA GLY A 215 -5.46 -7.25 0.07
C GLY A 215 -6.11 -8.03 1.19
N GLY A 216 -7.16 -8.77 0.85
CA GLY A 216 -7.96 -9.48 1.84
C GLY A 216 -9.43 -9.55 1.46
N LYS A 217 -10.14 -10.44 2.16
CA LYS A 217 -11.60 -10.52 2.11
C LYS A 217 -12.25 -9.36 2.89
N PRO A 218 -13.56 -9.13 2.72
CA PRO A 218 -14.29 -8.17 3.53
C PRO A 218 -13.97 -8.28 5.03
N ASN A 219 -13.64 -7.14 5.62
CA ASN A 219 -13.28 -6.95 7.04
C ASN A 219 -12.02 -7.71 7.51
N HIS A 220 -11.19 -8.21 6.59
CA HIS A 220 -9.95 -8.91 6.89
C HIS A 220 -8.84 -8.58 5.87
N SER A 221 -8.44 -7.32 5.78
CA SER A 221 -7.32 -6.90 4.92
C SER A 221 -5.98 -6.90 5.64
N THR A 222 -4.91 -7.26 4.94
CA THR A 222 -3.55 -7.34 5.48
C THR A 222 -2.55 -6.73 4.50
N TYR A 223 -1.45 -6.20 5.03
CA TYR A 223 -0.37 -5.64 4.22
C TYR A 223 0.86 -6.55 4.27
N PHE A 224 1.08 -7.35 3.23
CA PHE A 224 2.22 -8.24 3.09
C PHE A 224 3.46 -7.48 2.62
N ILE A 225 4.51 -7.56 3.42
CA ILE A 225 5.76 -6.80 3.22
C ILE A 225 6.96 -7.70 3.00
N GLY A 226 6.85 -9.00 3.20
CA GLY A 226 7.97 -9.91 2.97
C GLY A 226 7.54 -11.37 3.03
N TYR A 227 8.52 -12.26 2.93
CA TYR A 227 8.30 -13.69 3.06
C TYR A 227 9.53 -14.36 3.66
N TYR A 228 9.31 -15.55 4.21
CA TYR A 228 10.31 -16.53 4.59
C TYR A 228 9.78 -17.90 4.20
N ASP A 229 10.46 -18.60 3.29
CA ASP A 229 9.95 -19.83 2.67
C ASP A 229 8.51 -19.62 2.12
N GLN A 230 7.51 -20.40 2.54
CA GLN A 230 6.11 -20.26 2.13
C GLN A 230 5.27 -19.40 3.10
N GLN A 231 5.91 -18.69 4.02
CA GLN A 231 5.25 -17.81 4.98
C GLN A 231 5.36 -16.36 4.52
N LEU A 232 4.22 -15.68 4.36
CA LEU A 232 4.19 -14.25 4.10
C LEU A 232 4.15 -13.47 5.41
N ILE A 233 5.00 -12.46 5.50
CA ILE A 233 5.14 -11.56 6.66
C ILE A 233 4.30 -10.32 6.39
N TYR A 234 3.47 -9.91 7.35
CA TYR A 234 2.51 -8.83 7.16
C TYR A 234 2.38 -7.89 8.35
N LEU A 235 1.74 -6.75 8.08
CA LEU A 235 1.20 -5.82 9.06
C LEU A 235 -0.32 -5.92 9.08
N ASP A 236 -0.88 -6.05 10.28
CA ASP A 236 -2.29 -6.30 10.53
C ASP A 236 -3.00 -5.03 11.02
N PRO A 237 -3.96 -4.45 10.27
CA PRO A 237 -4.69 -3.26 10.71
C PRO A 237 -5.76 -3.52 11.79
N HIS A 238 -6.09 -4.78 12.13
CA HIS A 238 -7.25 -5.12 12.97
C HIS A 238 -7.05 -4.93 14.48
N VAL A 239 -6.10 -4.09 14.87
CA VAL A 239 -5.92 -3.67 16.25
C VAL A 239 -6.56 -2.30 16.44
N SER A 240 -7.52 -2.18 17.37
CA SER A 240 -8.10 -0.89 17.71
C SER A 240 -7.22 -0.15 18.71
N HIS A 241 -6.62 0.95 18.28
CA HIS A 241 -5.93 1.88 19.17
C HIS A 241 -6.80 3.13 19.41
N PRO A 242 -6.75 3.75 20.59
CA PRO A 242 -7.34 5.07 20.76
C PRO A 242 -6.65 6.08 19.83
N TYR A 243 -7.41 7.02 19.30
CA TYR A 243 -6.87 8.19 18.63
C TYR A 243 -6.22 9.12 19.65
N ILE A 244 -4.98 9.50 19.38
CA ILE A 244 -4.23 10.49 20.16
C ILE A 244 -3.62 11.45 19.11
N PRO A 245 -3.95 12.75 19.15
CA PRO A 245 -3.38 13.72 18.23
C PRO A 245 -1.85 13.67 18.25
N LEU A 246 -1.23 13.70 17.07
CA LEU A 246 0.22 13.62 16.92
C LEU A 246 0.92 14.83 17.55
N GLU A 247 0.27 16.00 17.60
CA GLU A 247 0.82 17.19 18.25
C GLU A 247 1.15 16.97 19.73
N LYS A 248 0.48 16.02 20.40
CA LYS A 248 0.78 15.65 21.80
C LYS A 248 2.14 14.99 21.98
N GLU A 249 2.77 14.51 20.92
CA GLU A 249 4.14 14.01 20.97
C GLU A 249 5.16 15.16 21.15
N LEU A 250 4.78 16.39 20.80
CA LEU A 250 5.62 17.59 20.89
C LEU A 250 5.44 18.34 22.23
N GLU A 251 4.41 18.01 23.00
CA GLU A 251 4.12 18.63 24.30
C GLU A 251 5.19 18.24 25.34
N LYS A 252 5.75 19.26 26.02
CA LYS A 252 6.82 19.09 27.01
C LYS A 252 6.33 18.92 28.45
N ASP A 253 5.02 19.04 28.70
CA ASP A 253 4.51 19.17 30.06
C ASP A 253 4.52 17.84 30.83
N HIS A 254 5.14 17.90 32.01
CA HIS A 254 5.40 16.78 32.89
C HIS A 254 4.20 16.36 33.75
N GLU A 255 3.12 17.13 33.81
CA GLU A 255 2.04 16.93 34.79
C GLU A 255 1.03 15.85 34.40
N ALA A 256 0.95 15.49 33.11
CA ALA A 256 0.16 14.35 32.66
C ALA A 256 0.82 13.72 31.43
N LYS A 257 1.97 13.03 31.61
CA LYS A 257 2.51 12.16 30.55
C LYS A 257 1.36 11.29 30.05
N PRO A 258 0.92 11.40 28.78
CA PRO A 258 -0.14 10.54 28.29
C PRO A 258 0.32 9.10 28.51
N LYS A 259 -0.57 8.25 29.05
CA LYS A 259 -0.26 6.85 29.37
C LYS A 259 0.34 6.10 28.17
N HIS A 260 0.06 6.58 26.95
CA HIS A 260 0.58 6.07 25.69
C HIS A 260 1.08 7.23 24.82
N LYS A 261 2.27 7.06 24.23
CA LYS A 261 2.85 8.01 23.27
C LYS A 261 2.30 7.75 21.86
N PRO A 262 1.77 8.76 21.14
CA PRO A 262 1.26 8.62 19.78
C PRO A 262 2.13 7.75 18.86
N PHE A 263 3.44 8.03 18.72
CA PHE A 263 4.34 7.31 17.79
C PHE A 263 4.40 5.81 18.02
N SER A 264 4.31 5.36 19.27
CA SER A 264 4.41 3.93 19.58
C SER A 264 3.30 3.10 18.93
N SER A 265 2.14 3.72 18.67
CA SER A 265 1.01 3.07 18.02
C SER A 265 1.09 3.03 16.49
N PHE A 266 2.10 3.68 15.89
CA PHE A 266 2.34 3.70 14.44
C PHE A 266 3.45 2.73 14.00
N HIS A 267 3.98 1.92 14.92
CA HIS A 267 5.06 0.98 14.65
C HIS A 267 4.76 -0.37 15.31
N CYS A 268 4.53 -1.39 14.47
CA CYS A 268 4.22 -2.73 14.96
C CYS A 268 5.44 -3.38 15.60
N ARG A 269 5.28 -3.97 16.79
CA ARG A 269 6.31 -4.81 17.44
C ARG A 269 5.97 -6.30 17.47
N LEU A 270 4.84 -6.68 16.90
CA LEU A 270 4.32 -8.04 16.88
C LEU A 270 4.47 -8.61 15.48
N LEU A 271 5.55 -9.37 15.27
CA LEU A 271 5.80 -10.03 13.99
C LEU A 271 4.68 -11.02 13.68
N SER A 272 3.98 -10.78 12.57
CA SER A 272 2.89 -11.65 12.10
C SER A 272 3.24 -12.28 10.76
N LYS A 273 2.90 -13.57 10.62
CA LYS A 273 3.08 -14.34 9.39
C LYS A 273 1.94 -15.33 9.18
N MET A 274 1.66 -15.66 7.93
CA MET A 274 0.69 -16.70 7.55
C MET A 274 1.18 -17.45 6.32
N HIS A 275 0.68 -18.66 6.09
CA HIS A 275 1.06 -19.44 4.93
C HIS A 275 0.52 -18.78 3.65
N ILE A 276 1.28 -18.85 2.54
CA ILE A 276 0.91 -18.22 1.27
C ILE A 276 -0.43 -18.70 0.71
N SER A 277 -0.86 -19.91 1.07
CA SER A 277 -2.16 -20.46 0.66
C SER A 277 -3.34 -19.92 1.48
N ASP A 278 -3.09 -19.27 2.62
CA ASP A 278 -4.13 -18.74 3.51
C ASP A 278 -4.52 -17.30 3.14
N ILE A 279 -3.78 -16.67 2.23
CA ILE A 279 -4.09 -15.30 1.81
C ILE A 279 -5.30 -15.29 0.89
N ASP A 280 -6.07 -14.21 0.99
CA ASP A 280 -7.18 -13.96 0.07
C ASP A 280 -6.65 -13.73 -1.36
N PRO A 281 -7.30 -14.29 -2.39
CA PRO A 281 -6.86 -14.11 -3.76
C PRO A 281 -7.06 -12.70 -4.31
N SER A 282 -7.88 -11.84 -3.68
CA SER A 282 -8.08 -10.44 -4.08
C SER A 282 -7.03 -9.54 -3.42
N CYS A 283 -6.13 -8.99 -4.23
CA CYS A 283 -5.06 -8.14 -3.73
C CYS A 283 -4.62 -7.06 -4.73
N ALA A 284 -3.92 -6.06 -4.21
CA ALA A 284 -3.20 -5.06 -4.96
C ALA A 284 -1.69 -5.21 -4.74
N ILE A 285 -0.94 -5.21 -5.83
CA ILE A 285 0.52 -5.30 -5.85
C ILE A 285 1.07 -3.90 -6.09
N GLY A 286 1.97 -3.42 -5.23
CA GLY A 286 2.51 -2.06 -5.33
C GLY A 286 3.98 -2.01 -5.76
N PHE A 287 4.32 -0.99 -6.55
CA PHE A 287 5.69 -0.65 -6.96
C PHE A 287 5.94 0.85 -6.84
N LEU A 288 7.17 1.23 -6.48
CA LEU A 288 7.66 2.61 -6.50
C LEU A 288 8.73 2.78 -7.56
N ILE A 289 8.45 3.52 -8.62
CA ILE A 289 9.30 3.60 -9.81
C ILE A 289 9.74 5.05 -10.02
N ASN A 290 11.05 5.31 -9.98
CA ASN A 290 11.60 6.66 -10.05
C ASN A 290 11.78 7.18 -11.48
N GLY A 291 11.75 6.30 -12.48
CA GLY A 291 11.87 6.69 -13.88
C GLY A 291 11.75 5.54 -14.86
N LYS A 292 11.84 5.86 -16.15
CA LYS A 292 11.63 4.92 -17.26
C LYS A 292 12.55 3.70 -17.19
N ASN A 293 13.85 3.89 -16.93
CA ASN A 293 14.80 2.78 -16.91
C ASN A 293 14.44 1.74 -15.83
N GLU A 294 14.10 2.21 -14.62
CA GLU A 294 13.67 1.33 -13.53
C GLU A 294 12.35 0.62 -13.86
N PHE A 295 11.42 1.29 -14.55
CA PHE A 295 10.20 0.67 -15.07
C PHE A 295 10.50 -0.48 -16.02
N GLU A 296 11.28 -0.22 -17.07
CA GLU A 296 11.62 -1.20 -18.10
C GLU A 296 12.37 -2.40 -17.50
N GLU A 297 13.32 -2.15 -16.58
CA GLU A 297 14.03 -3.21 -15.87
C GLU A 297 13.09 -4.08 -15.04
N SER A 298 12.12 -3.45 -14.36
CA SER A 298 11.10 -4.13 -13.56
C SER A 298 10.21 -5.02 -14.43
N MET A 299 9.66 -4.48 -15.53
CA MET A 299 8.81 -5.26 -16.44
C MET A 299 9.60 -6.39 -17.10
N ARG A 300 10.85 -6.14 -17.49
CA ARG A 300 11.74 -7.19 -18.01
C ARG A 300 11.99 -8.29 -16.99
N PHE A 301 12.30 -7.95 -15.74
CA PHE A 301 12.52 -8.91 -14.67
C PHE A 301 11.28 -9.78 -14.43
N LEU A 302 10.10 -9.15 -14.38
CA LEU A 302 8.83 -9.85 -14.18
C LEU A 302 8.50 -10.80 -15.34
N ASN A 303 8.70 -10.37 -16.60
CA ASN A 303 8.46 -11.21 -17.77
C ASN A 303 9.41 -12.41 -17.84
N LEU A 304 10.71 -12.19 -17.55
CA LEU A 304 11.70 -13.29 -17.48
C LEU A 304 11.36 -14.32 -16.40
N ASN A 305 10.77 -13.88 -15.29
CA ASN A 305 10.32 -14.75 -14.20
C ASN A 305 8.88 -15.25 -14.37
N GLN A 306 8.30 -15.15 -15.58
CA GLN A 306 6.96 -15.64 -15.93
C GLN A 306 5.80 -14.98 -15.17
N VAL A 307 6.03 -13.80 -14.55
CA VAL A 307 5.03 -13.12 -13.73
C VAL A 307 4.05 -12.30 -14.58
N ILE A 308 4.48 -11.79 -15.73
CA ILE A 308 3.68 -10.90 -16.57
C ILE A 308 3.79 -11.24 -18.06
N ASP A 309 2.73 -10.93 -18.76
CA ASP A 309 2.74 -10.82 -20.22
C ASP A 309 3.16 -9.43 -20.66
N VAL A 310 3.84 -9.35 -21.80
CA VAL A 310 4.20 -8.08 -22.43
C VAL A 310 3.76 -8.08 -23.90
N GLU A 311 3.04 -7.02 -24.30
CA GLU A 311 2.65 -6.76 -25.67
C GLU A 311 3.30 -5.47 -26.15
N LEU A 312 4.15 -5.59 -27.17
CA LEU A 312 5.00 -4.49 -27.64
C LEU A 312 4.29 -3.56 -28.64
N GLY A 313 3.11 -3.95 -29.12
CA GLY A 313 2.38 -3.22 -30.14
C GLY A 313 2.17 -4.00 -31.43
N ARG A 314 1.45 -3.40 -32.38
CA ARG A 314 1.06 -4.07 -33.63
C ARG A 314 2.28 -4.45 -34.45
N GLY A 315 2.41 -5.74 -34.75
CA GLY A 315 3.52 -6.27 -35.56
C GLY A 315 4.89 -6.29 -34.87
N LEU A 316 4.97 -5.81 -33.62
CA LEU A 316 6.20 -5.80 -32.81
C LEU A 316 6.33 -7.04 -31.92
N GLY A 317 5.28 -7.87 -31.87
CA GLY A 317 5.27 -9.15 -31.17
C GLY A 317 4.77 -9.06 -29.72
N SER A 318 4.64 -10.23 -29.11
CA SER A 318 4.29 -10.38 -27.68
C SER A 318 5.21 -11.38 -27.00
N LYS A 319 5.48 -11.15 -25.72
CA LYS A 319 6.22 -12.06 -24.84
C LYS A 319 5.23 -12.64 -23.83
N ARG A 320 4.59 -13.73 -24.22
CA ARG A 320 3.60 -14.44 -23.42
C ARG A 320 4.28 -15.38 -22.43
N THR A 321 3.65 -15.50 -21.27
CA THR A 321 4.04 -16.39 -20.18
C THR A 321 2.90 -17.38 -19.96
N LYS A 322 3.19 -18.47 -19.22
CA LYS A 322 2.19 -19.54 -19.06
C LYS A 322 1.01 -19.12 -18.19
N ASP A 323 1.29 -18.49 -17.06
CA ASP A 323 0.32 -18.16 -16.02
C ASP A 323 0.57 -16.71 -15.51
N PRO A 324 0.39 -15.66 -16.34
CA PRO A 324 0.66 -14.28 -15.95
C PRO A 324 -0.26 -13.80 -14.82
N ILE A 325 0.24 -12.90 -13.98
CA ILE A 325 -0.56 -12.15 -12.99
C ILE A 325 -1.25 -10.95 -13.66
N PHE A 326 -0.55 -10.26 -14.56
CA PHE A 326 -1.06 -9.09 -15.27
C PHE A 326 -0.37 -8.93 -16.62
N THR A 327 -0.94 -8.09 -17.50
CA THR A 327 -0.42 -7.82 -18.84
C THR A 327 0.04 -6.38 -18.96
N VAL A 328 1.16 -6.14 -19.65
CA VAL A 328 1.68 -4.81 -19.96
C VAL A 328 1.57 -4.54 -21.45
N LEU A 329 0.90 -3.44 -21.81
CA LEU A 329 0.69 -2.99 -23.18
C LEU A 329 1.52 -1.73 -23.44
N TYR A 330 2.47 -1.81 -24.38
CA TYR A 330 3.29 -0.66 -24.78
C TYR A 330 2.59 0.28 -25.77
N GLU A 331 1.48 -0.15 -26.37
CA GLU A 331 0.60 0.65 -27.22
C GLU A 331 -0.84 0.62 -26.70
N GLU A 332 -1.61 1.67 -26.95
CA GLU A 332 -3.05 1.68 -26.65
C GLU A 332 -3.82 0.76 -27.64
N PRO A 333 -4.77 -0.07 -27.19
CA PRO A 333 -5.61 -0.86 -28.08
C PRO A 333 -6.46 0.06 -28.97
N ILE A 334 -6.49 -0.18 -30.29
CA ILE A 334 -7.41 0.53 -31.19
C ILE A 334 -8.78 -0.14 -31.10
N GLY A 335 -9.68 0.49 -30.36
CA GLY A 335 -11.04 0.02 -30.14
C GLY A 335 -11.43 0.28 -28.70
N GLY A 336 -11.95 1.48 -28.43
CA GLY A 336 -12.53 1.85 -27.14
C GLY A 336 -13.87 1.16 -26.87
N GLU A 337 -13.92 -0.16 -26.98
CA GLU A 337 -14.96 -0.93 -26.31
C GLU A 337 -14.38 -1.43 -25.01
N THR A 338 -14.47 -0.61 -23.97
CA THR A 338 -14.82 -1.17 -22.66
C THR A 338 -16.05 -2.04 -22.90
N ARG A 339 -15.86 -3.37 -22.95
CA ARG A 339 -16.96 -4.32 -23.12
C ARG A 339 -18.00 -3.99 -22.06
N HIS A 340 -19.16 -3.50 -22.49
CA HIS A 340 -20.25 -3.19 -21.56
C HIS A 340 -20.73 -4.51 -20.98
N ILE A 341 -20.35 -4.80 -19.73
CA ILE A 341 -20.83 -5.99 -19.02
C ILE A 341 -22.33 -5.79 -18.78
N SER A 342 -23.14 -6.71 -19.29
CA SER A 342 -24.59 -6.66 -19.09
C SER A 342 -24.96 -6.87 -17.62
N GLU A 343 -26.12 -6.38 -17.20
CA GLU A 343 -26.64 -6.57 -15.84
C GLU A 343 -26.83 -8.05 -15.50
N GLN A 344 -27.12 -8.89 -16.51
CA GLN A 344 -27.18 -10.35 -16.39
C GLN A 344 -25.80 -10.97 -16.12
N GLU A 345 -24.76 -10.56 -16.85
CA GLU A 345 -23.39 -11.03 -16.62
C GLU A 345 -22.86 -10.58 -15.25
N ARG A 346 -23.21 -9.36 -14.79
CA ARG A 346 -22.89 -8.89 -13.43
C ARG A 346 -23.55 -9.74 -12.36
N LYS A 347 -24.85 -9.99 -12.49
CA LYS A 347 -25.60 -10.79 -11.52
C LYS A 347 -25.11 -12.24 -11.48
N GLN A 348 -24.80 -12.82 -12.64
CA GLN A 348 -24.25 -14.16 -12.73
C GLN A 348 -22.83 -14.25 -12.16
N ALA A 349 -22.02 -13.21 -12.30
CA ALA A 349 -20.72 -13.12 -11.66
C ALA A 349 -20.88 -13.06 -10.13
N GLU A 350 -21.73 -12.15 -9.63
CA GLU A 350 -22.04 -11.99 -8.20
C GLU A 350 -22.57 -13.29 -7.57
N ASP A 351 -23.49 -13.99 -8.25
CA ASP A 351 -24.08 -15.26 -7.80
C ASP A 351 -23.04 -16.41 -7.71
N HIS A 352 -21.94 -16.31 -8.46
CA HIS A 352 -20.85 -17.29 -8.45
C HIS A 352 -19.58 -16.79 -7.71
N GLY A 353 -19.67 -15.66 -7.01
CA GLY A 353 -18.55 -15.09 -6.25
C GLY A 353 -17.40 -14.56 -7.13
N PHE A 354 -17.62 -14.43 -8.43
CA PHE A 354 -16.72 -13.77 -9.38
C PHE A 354 -17.16 -12.30 -9.51
N GLU A 355 -16.24 -11.36 -9.65
CA GLU A 355 -16.60 -9.99 -10.01
C GLU A 355 -15.93 -9.67 -11.33
N LEU A 356 -16.75 -9.36 -12.33
CA LEU A 356 -16.28 -8.82 -13.60
C LEU A 356 -15.87 -7.35 -13.35
N LEU A 357 -14.60 -7.04 -13.64
CA LEU A 357 -13.93 -5.74 -13.41
C LEU A 357 -14.41 -4.67 -14.39
#